data_AF-A0A946V071-F1
#
_entry.id   AF-A0A946V071-F1
#
_cell.length_a   1.000
_cell.length_b   1.000
_cell.length_c   1.000
_cell.angle_alpha   90.00
_cell.angle_beta   90.00
_cell.angle_gamma   90.00
#
_symmetry.space_group_name_H-M   'P 1'
#
loop_
_entity.id
_entity.type
_entity.pdbx_description
1 polymer ?
#
loop_
_entity_poly.entity_id
_entity_poly.type
_entity_poly.pdbx_seq_one_letter_code
_entity_poly.pdbx_strand_id
1 'polypeptide(L)'
;MVSSQPVQQNPQTDETVLLSARMEADAARGDWESVEAIATRLRSAVMQVPAEERRHAVLALQRSLENVRAQAMEARGEVTQKLSAIRRGKDATRAYSDTGGDDSTSRATGGDF
;
A
#
# COMPACT_ATOMS: atom_id res chain seq x y z
N MET A 1 -9.32 9.36 -53.76
CA MET A 1 -9.62 9.89 -52.41
C MET A 1 -9.56 8.72 -51.44
N VAL A 2 -8.49 8.61 -50.66
CA VAL A 2 -8.35 7.54 -49.67
C VAL A 2 -9.03 8.04 -48.41
N SER A 3 -10.20 7.49 -48.09
CA SER A 3 -10.92 7.80 -46.86
C SER A 3 -10.10 7.29 -45.68
N SER A 4 -9.46 8.21 -44.96
CA SER A 4 -8.89 7.92 -43.64
C SER A 4 -10.06 7.62 -42.70
N GLN A 5 -10.37 6.33 -42.51
CA GLN A 5 -11.24 5.90 -41.42
C GLN A 5 -10.57 6.35 -40.10
N PRO A 6 -11.28 7.04 -39.21
CA PRO A 6 -10.77 7.26 -37.87
C PRO A 6 -10.60 5.87 -37.24
N VAL A 7 -9.40 5.59 -36.74
CA VAL A 7 -9.16 4.42 -35.88
C VAL A 7 -10.16 4.55 -34.73
N GLN A 8 -11.22 3.72 -34.73
CA GLN A 8 -12.16 3.70 -33.62
C GLN A 8 -11.39 3.26 -32.39
N GLN A 9 -11.06 4.20 -31.50
CA GLN A 9 -10.49 3.86 -30.20
C GLN A 9 -11.50 3.00 -29.45
N ASN A 10 -11.07 1.81 -29.04
CA ASN A 10 -11.94 0.90 -28.34
C ASN A 10 -12.22 1.43 -26.92
N PRO A 11 -13.50 1.61 -26.51
CA PRO A 11 -13.84 2.12 -25.18
C PRO A 11 -13.27 1.26 -24.04
N GLN A 12 -13.02 -0.03 -24.28
CA GLN A 12 -12.38 -0.91 -23.30
C GLN A 12 -10.89 -0.58 -23.12
N THR A 13 -10.20 -0.21 -24.20
CA THR A 13 -8.80 0.23 -24.14
C THR A 13 -8.69 1.53 -23.32
N ASP A 14 -9.61 2.49 -23.52
CA ASP A 14 -9.64 3.73 -22.74
C ASP A 14 -9.96 3.49 -21.25
N GLU A 15 -10.90 2.58 -20.96
CA GLU A 15 -11.20 2.20 -19.57
C GLU A 15 -9.97 1.59 -18.88
N THR A 16 -9.20 0.73 -19.56
CA THR A 16 -7.99 0.15 -18.95
C THR A 16 -6.93 1.20 -18.61
N VAL A 17 -6.74 2.20 -19.48
CA VAL A 17 -5.79 3.31 -19.25
C VAL A 17 -6.24 4.19 -18.08
N LEU A 18 -7.53 4.49 -18.01
CA LEU A 18 -8.08 5.30 -16.92
C LEU A 18 -7.98 4.57 -15.57
N LEU A 19 -8.31 3.28 -15.56
CA LEU A 19 -8.20 2.45 -14.35
C LEU A 19 -6.74 2.29 -13.90
N SER A 20 -5.79 2.12 -14.81
CA SER A 20 -4.37 2.03 -14.44
C SER A 20 -3.84 3.35 -13.85
N ALA A 21 -4.20 4.49 -14.45
CA ALA A 21 -3.81 5.81 -13.94
C ALA A 21 -4.44 6.09 -12.56
N ARG A 22 -5.71 5.70 -12.37
CA ARG A 22 -6.41 5.80 -11.08
C ARG A 22 -5.73 4.94 -10.01
N MET A 23 -5.37 3.71 -10.35
CA MET A 23 -4.69 2.79 -9.44
C MET A 23 -3.34 3.37 -8.96
N GLU A 24 -2.54 3.94 -9.87
CA GLU A 24 -1.29 4.62 -9.50
C GLU A 24 -1.52 5.82 -8.58
N ALA A 25 -2.55 6.63 -8.85
CA ALA A 25 -2.88 7.78 -8.02
C ALA A 25 -3.35 7.38 -6.62
N ASP A 26 -4.10 6.29 -6.49
CA ASP A 26 -4.60 5.78 -5.20
C ASP A 26 -3.45 5.15 -4.40
N ALA A 27 -2.57 4.41 -5.06
CA ALA A 27 -1.37 3.84 -4.45
C ALA A 27 -0.38 4.93 -3.98
N ALA A 28 -0.20 6.02 -4.75
CA ALA A 28 0.59 7.17 -4.34
C ALA A 28 0.03 7.89 -3.10
N ARG A 29 -1.28 7.80 -2.87
CA ARG A 29 -1.97 8.34 -1.69
C ARG A 29 -2.01 7.36 -0.52
N GLY A 30 -1.57 6.12 -0.72
CA GLY A 30 -1.64 5.05 0.28
C GLY A 30 -3.06 4.50 0.51
N ASP A 31 -3.98 4.73 -0.43
CA ASP A 31 -5.35 4.22 -0.38
C ASP A 31 -5.42 2.77 -0.90
N TRP A 32 -4.85 1.84 -0.13
CA TRP A 32 -4.64 0.46 -0.55
C TRP A 32 -5.95 -0.33 -0.75
N GLU A 33 -7.02 0.03 -0.04
CA GLU A 33 -8.35 -0.57 -0.25
C GLU A 33 -8.91 -0.21 -1.63
N SER A 34 -8.79 1.05 -2.04
CA SER A 34 -9.18 1.48 -3.40
C SER A 34 -8.32 0.81 -4.48
N VAL A 35 -7.02 0.66 -4.25
CA VAL A 35 -6.10 -0.03 -5.17
C VAL A 35 -6.55 -1.47 -5.45
N GLU A 36 -6.94 -2.22 -4.42
CA GLU A 36 -7.42 -3.61 -4.58
C GLU A 36 -8.72 -3.70 -5.41
N ALA A 37 -9.67 -2.79 -5.13
CA ALA A 37 -10.92 -2.71 -5.89
C ALA A 37 -10.66 -2.37 -7.37
N ILE A 38 -9.77 -1.43 -7.65
CA ILE A 38 -9.40 -1.04 -9.01
C ILE A 38 -8.66 -2.16 -9.73
N ALA A 39 -7.73 -2.86 -9.07
CA ALA A 39 -6.99 -3.97 -9.67
C ALA A 39 -7.93 -5.09 -10.17
N THR A 40 -8.97 -5.40 -9.39
CA THR A 40 -10.00 -6.38 -9.76
C THR A 40 -10.77 -5.94 -11.01
N ARG A 41 -11.18 -4.66 -11.06
CA ARG A 41 -11.90 -4.10 -12.21
C ARG A 41 -11.01 -4.03 -13.46
N LEU A 42 -9.76 -3.62 -13.29
CA LEU A 42 -8.76 -3.51 -14.35
C LEU A 42 -8.49 -4.86 -15.00
N ARG A 43 -8.41 -5.95 -14.22
CA ARG A 43 -8.29 -7.31 -14.76
C ARG A 43 -9.46 -7.69 -15.67
N SER A 44 -10.69 -7.32 -15.29
CA SER A 44 -11.87 -7.56 -16.11
C SER A 44 -11.83 -6.74 -17.41
N ALA A 45 -11.51 -5.44 -17.31
CA ALA A 45 -11.44 -4.55 -18.48
C ALA A 45 -10.39 -5.03 -19.50
N VAL A 46 -9.20 -5.44 -19.06
CA VAL A 46 -8.15 -5.97 -19.96
C VAL A 46 -8.60 -7.23 -20.71
N MET A 47 -9.42 -8.08 -20.09
CA MET A 47 -9.94 -9.29 -20.74
C MET A 47 -10.99 -8.96 -21.82
N GLN A 48 -11.63 -7.79 -21.75
CA GLN A 48 -12.60 -7.30 -22.72
C GLN A 48 -11.96 -6.55 -23.88
N VAL A 49 -10.68 -6.15 -23.77
CA VAL A 49 -9.92 -5.55 -24.88
C VAL A 49 -9.71 -6.60 -26.00
N PRO A 50 -9.97 -6.25 -27.29
CA PRO A 50 -9.72 -7.14 -28.41
C PRO A 50 -8.28 -7.64 -28.46
N ALA A 51 -8.06 -8.86 -28.93
CA ALA A 51 -6.73 -9.49 -28.93
C ALA A 51 -5.67 -8.65 -29.67
N GLU A 52 -6.07 -7.93 -30.72
CA GLU A 52 -5.19 -7.08 -31.54
C GLU A 52 -4.63 -5.88 -30.76
N GLU A 53 -5.42 -5.29 -29.86
CA GLU A 53 -5.05 -4.14 -29.04
C GLU A 53 -4.53 -4.54 -27.65
N ARG A 54 -4.88 -5.76 -27.19
CA ARG A 54 -4.57 -6.27 -25.85
C ARG A 54 -3.08 -6.25 -25.53
N ARG A 55 -2.22 -6.51 -26.52
CA ARG A 55 -0.77 -6.50 -26.30
C ARG A 55 -0.27 -5.12 -25.88
N HIS A 56 -0.75 -4.06 -26.52
CA HIS A 56 -0.38 -2.70 -26.18
C HIS A 56 -0.95 -2.28 -24.81
N ALA A 57 -2.20 -2.63 -24.53
CA ALA A 57 -2.82 -2.40 -23.22
C ALA A 57 -2.03 -3.09 -22.09
N VAL A 58 -1.65 -4.36 -22.28
CA VAL A 58 -0.86 -5.13 -21.30
C VAL A 58 0.52 -4.51 -21.06
N LEU A 59 1.21 -4.05 -22.09
CA LEU A 59 2.51 -3.38 -21.93
C LEU A 59 2.39 -2.05 -21.17
N ALA A 60 1.37 -1.26 -21.45
CA ALA A 60 1.10 -0.02 -20.69
C ALA A 60 0.79 -0.32 -19.22
N LEU A 61 -0.01 -1.35 -18.96
CA LEU A 61 -0.32 -1.83 -17.61
C LEU A 61 0.92 -2.30 -16.84
N GLN A 62 1.86 -2.97 -17.48
CA GLN A 62 3.05 -3.48 -16.79
C GLN A 62 3.85 -2.36 -16.12
N ARG A 63 4.04 -1.25 -16.83
CA ARG A 63 4.73 -0.06 -16.27
C ARG A 63 3.98 0.53 -15.08
N SER A 64 2.65 0.60 -15.19
CA SER A 64 1.78 1.07 -14.11
C SER A 64 1.88 0.18 -12.86
N LEU A 65 1.87 -1.14 -13.05
CA LEU A 65 2.01 -2.11 -11.98
C LEU A 65 3.39 -2.08 -11.31
N GLU A 66 4.46 -1.79 -12.06
CA GLU A 66 5.79 -1.59 -11.48
C GLU A 66 5.83 -0.39 -10.54
N ASN A 67 5.21 0.73 -10.92
CA ASN A 67 5.09 1.91 -10.06
C ASN A 67 4.32 1.60 -8.78
N VAL A 68 3.14 0.98 -8.91
CA VAL A 68 2.31 0.58 -7.75
C VAL A 68 3.06 -0.39 -6.84
N ARG A 69 3.82 -1.34 -7.42
CA ARG A 69 4.66 -2.26 -6.65
C ARG A 69 5.74 -1.54 -5.87
N ALA A 70 6.40 -0.55 -6.46
CA ALA A 70 7.42 0.24 -5.77
C ALA A 70 6.81 1.00 -4.59
N GLN A 71 5.66 1.64 -4.79
CA GLN A 71 4.92 2.35 -3.73
C GLN A 71 4.49 1.41 -2.60
N ALA A 72 4.01 0.21 -2.94
CA ALA A 72 3.62 -0.79 -1.94
C ALA A 72 4.81 -1.28 -1.10
N MET A 73 5.99 -1.43 -1.71
CA MET A 73 7.22 -1.80 -0.99
C MET A 73 7.67 -0.70 -0.04
N GLU A 74 7.60 0.57 -0.46
CA GLU A 74 7.91 1.72 0.36
C GLU A 74 6.97 1.82 1.57
N ALA A 75 5.65 1.75 1.34
CA ALA A 75 4.66 1.78 2.42
C ALA A 75 4.83 0.62 3.41
N ARG A 76 5.15 -0.58 2.92
CA ARG A 76 5.48 -1.72 3.78
C ARG A 76 6.72 -1.45 4.65
N GLY A 77 7.74 -0.81 4.08
CA GLY A 77 8.93 -0.36 4.81
C GLY A 77 8.57 0.58 5.95
N GLU A 78 7.76 1.60 5.69
CA GLU A 78 7.29 2.54 6.71
C GLU A 78 6.49 1.88 7.82
N VAL A 79 5.54 1.02 7.48
CA VAL A 79 4.73 0.29 8.47
C VAL A 79 5.62 -0.58 9.36
N THR A 80 6.61 -1.26 8.76
CA THR A 80 7.56 -2.10 9.50
C THR A 80 8.40 -1.28 10.48
N GLN A 81 8.86 -0.09 10.07
CA GLN A 81 9.60 0.82 10.94
C GLN A 81 8.73 1.34 12.10
N LYS A 82 7.50 1.78 11.81
CA LYS A 82 6.54 2.26 12.82
C LYS A 82 6.20 1.15 13.82
N LEU A 83 5.93 -0.07 13.37
CA LEU A 83 5.69 -1.23 14.24
C LEU A 83 6.89 -1.53 15.14
N SER A 84 8.11 -1.45 14.60
CA SER A 84 9.35 -1.65 15.37
C SER A 84 9.51 -0.58 16.44
N ALA A 85 9.18 0.69 16.13
CA ALA A 85 9.20 1.77 17.11
C ALA A 85 8.16 1.56 18.22
N ILE A 86 6.94 1.14 17.88
CA ILE A 86 5.89 0.82 18.85
C ILE A 86 6.33 -0.33 19.77
N ARG A 87 6.93 -1.39 19.21
CA ARG A 87 7.44 -2.52 19.99
C ARG A 87 8.49 -2.07 21.00
N ARG A 88 9.49 -1.30 20.55
CA ARG A 88 10.51 -0.74 21.46
C ARG A 88 9.91 0.15 22.54
N GLY A 89 8.90 0.96 22.20
CA GLY A 89 8.18 1.79 23.18
C GLY A 89 7.46 0.96 24.24
N LYS A 90 6.82 -0.14 23.84
CA LYS A 90 6.19 -1.09 24.77
C LYS A 90 7.22 -1.76 25.67
N ASP A 91 8.34 -2.21 25.12
CA ASP A 91 9.42 -2.84 25.87
C ASP A 91 10.03 -1.87 26.90
N ALA A 92 10.26 -0.61 26.50
CA ALA A 92 10.74 0.43 27.41
C ALA A 92 9.73 0.75 28.51
N THR A 93 8.45 0.89 28.17
CA THR A 93 7.38 1.13 29.16
C THR A 93 7.33 0.01 30.19
N ARG A 94 7.45 -1.26 29.73
CA ARG A 94 7.48 -2.42 30.60
C ARG A 94 8.70 -2.40 31.54
N ALA A 95 9.89 -2.09 31.03
CA ALA A 95 11.10 -2.00 31.84
C ALA A 95 11.00 -0.92 32.94
N TYR A 96 10.42 0.24 32.63
CA TYR A 96 10.19 1.29 33.62
C TYR A 96 9.12 0.91 34.67
N SER A 97 8.05 0.23 34.27
CA SER A 97 7.06 -0.26 35.24
C SER A 97 7.59 -1.36 36.15
N ASP A 98 8.55 -2.16 35.68
CA ASP A 98 9.16 -3.26 36.44
C ASP A 98 10.23 -2.75 37.43
N THR A 99 10.93 -1.67 37.07
CA THR A 99 11.98 -1.06 37.91
C THR A 99 11.48 0.06 38.85
N GLY A 100 10.31 0.65 38.57
CA GLY A 100 9.69 1.69 39.40
C GLY A 100 8.74 1.16 40.49
N GLY A 101 8.54 -0.16 40.59
CA GLY A 101 7.64 -0.81 41.54
C GLY A 101 8.28 -1.25 42.87
N ASP A 102 9.59 -1.04 43.05
CA ASP A 102 10.35 -1.60 44.18
C ASP A 102 10.77 -0.54 45.22
N ASP A 103 9.98 0.55 45.39
CA ASP A 103 10.20 1.58 46.42
C ASP A 103 9.04 1.67 47.42
N SER A 104 8.63 0.52 47.98
CA SER A 104 7.71 0.48 49.12
C SER A 104 7.84 -0.84 49.87
N THR A 105 8.85 -0.98 50.73
CA THR A 105 8.76 -1.49 52.13
C THR A 105 10.12 -1.93 52.65
N SER A 106 10.84 -1.02 53.32
CA SER A 106 11.71 -1.33 54.47
C SER A 106 12.13 -0.03 55.16
N ARG A 107 11.13 0.66 55.71
CA ARG A 107 11.33 1.67 56.75
C ARG A 107 10.65 1.14 58.01
N ALA A 108 11.42 1.16 59.10
CA ALA A 108 11.01 0.96 60.50
C ALA A 108 10.95 -0.49 61.04
N THR A 109 12.11 -1.01 61.42
CA THR A 109 12.34 -1.49 62.80
C THR A 109 13.54 -0.68 63.30
N GLY A 110 13.38 0.37 64.12
CA GLY A 110 13.09 0.21 65.54
C GLY A 110 14.23 -0.65 66.11
N GLY A 111 15.36 -0.11 66.53
CA GLY A 111 15.44 0.86 67.60
C GLY A 111 15.15 0.13 68.91
N ASP A 112 16.06 -0.74 69.33
CA ASP A 112 16.05 -1.32 70.67
C ASP A 112 17.41 -1.09 71.33
N PHE A 113 17.30 -0.72 72.60
CA PHE A 113 18.32 -0.33 73.58
C PHE A 113 19.35 -1.42 73.86
#